data_AF-A0A0Q9LEF5-F1
#
_entry.id   AF-A0A0Q9LEF5-F1
#
_cell.length_a   1.000
_cell.length_b   1.000
_cell.length_c   1.000
_cell.angle_alpha   90.00
_cell.angle_beta   90.00
_cell.angle_gamma   90.00
#
_symmetry.space_group_name_H-M   'P 1'
#
loop_
_entity.id
_entity.type
_entity.pdbx_description
1 polymer ?
#
loop_
_entity_poly.entity_id
_entity_poly.type
_entity_poly.pdbx_seq_one_letter_code
_entity_poly.pdbx_strand_id
1 'polypeptide(L)'
;MSIGLEEYYKKNFIGLINTYIRMVNESDKYDYIGKGIINNEWKSQIKDNGDTFVAILTVNGREKYLNFEEYEWKTKNPNIYVKLRFGELL
;
A
#
# COMPACT_ATOMS: atom_id res chain seq x y z
N MET A 1 15.00 21.01 -10.57
CA MET A 1 13.61 20.58 -10.84
C MET A 1 13.04 20.11 -9.51
N SER A 2 12.29 20.95 -8.80
CA SER A 2 11.66 20.53 -7.54
C SER A 2 10.57 19.53 -7.89
N ILE A 3 10.71 18.29 -7.39
CA ILE A 3 9.61 17.32 -7.40
C ILE A 3 8.43 18.01 -6.72
N GLY A 4 7.27 18.08 -7.39
CA GLY A 4 6.07 18.66 -6.80
C GLY A 4 5.76 17.96 -5.49
N LEU A 5 5.27 18.71 -4.49
CA LEU A 5 5.00 18.17 -3.14
C LEU A 5 4.11 16.92 -3.19
N GLU A 6 3.14 16.88 -4.11
CA GLU A 6 2.28 15.71 -4.34
C GLU A 6 3.05 14.49 -4.87
N GLU A 7 3.96 14.68 -5.81
CA GLU A 7 4.78 13.58 -6.35
C GLU A 7 5.74 13.03 -5.28
N TYR A 8 6.21 13.89 -4.36
CA TYR A 8 6.97 13.45 -3.19
C TYR A 8 6.12 12.55 -2.27
N TYR A 9 4.90 12.98 -1.91
CA TYR A 9 3.99 12.15 -1.12
C TYR A 9 3.69 10.82 -1.80
N LYS A 10 3.39 10.84 -3.10
CA LYS A 10 3.10 9.65 -3.89
C LYS A 10 4.25 8.64 -3.86
N LYS A 11 5.49 9.11 -4.10
CA LYS A 11 6.68 8.25 -4.09
C LYS A 11 6.93 7.65 -2.71
N ASN A 12 6.81 8.44 -1.65
CA ASN A 12 6.93 7.95 -0.28
C ASN A 12 5.89 6.89 0.04
N PHE A 13 4.64 7.12 -0.36
CA PHE A 13 3.54 6.20 -0.08
C PHE A 13 3.67 4.87 -0.84
N ILE A 14 4.11 4.92 -2.10
CA ILE A 14 4.47 3.73 -2.88
C ILE A 14 5.61 2.95 -2.21
N GLY A 15 6.66 3.64 -1.76
CA GLY A 15 7.78 3.02 -1.04
C GLY A 15 7.32 2.30 0.22
N LEU A 16 6.44 2.93 1.00
CA LEU A 16 5.85 2.35 2.19
C LEU A 16 5.02 1.08 1.89
N ILE A 17 4.17 1.11 0.86
CA ILE A 17 3.40 -0.05 0.43
C ILE A 17 4.33 -1.21 0.03
N ASN A 18 5.39 -0.93 -0.74
CA ASN A 18 6.39 -1.94 -1.11
C ASN A 18 7.04 -2.59 0.12
N THR A 19 7.38 -1.80 1.14
CA THR A 19 7.92 -2.32 2.41
C THR A 19 6.93 -3.26 3.09
N TYR A 20 5.65 -2.90 3.16
CA TYR A 20 4.63 -3.75 3.79
C TYR A 20 4.39 -5.06 3.03
N ILE A 21 4.31 -5.01 1.69
CA ILE A 21 4.20 -6.21 0.86
C ILE A 21 5.36 -7.17 1.16
N ARG A 22 6.59 -6.63 1.21
CA ARG A 22 7.77 -7.44 1.53
C ARG A 22 7.70 -8.04 2.94
N MET A 23 7.31 -7.27 3.95
CA MET A 23 7.19 -7.75 5.32
C MET A 23 6.15 -8.86 5.46
N VAL A 24 5.00 -8.72 4.79
CA VAL A 24 3.94 -9.74 4.79
C VAL A 24 4.45 -11.02 4.13
N ASN A 25 5.02 -10.91 2.93
CA ASN A 25 5.54 -12.06 2.19
C ASN A 25 6.72 -12.74 2.91
N GLU A 26 7.58 -11.98 3.60
CA GLU A 26 8.64 -12.55 4.43
C GLU A 26 8.07 -13.29 5.65
N SER A 27 7.03 -12.76 6.30
CA SER A 27 6.33 -13.45 7.40
C SER A 27 5.65 -14.74 6.93
N ASP A 28 5.05 -14.73 5.74
CA ASP A 28 4.32 -15.87 5.16
C ASP A 28 5.23 -17.09 4.94
N LYS A 29 6.49 -16.86 4.54
CA LYS A 29 7.50 -17.93 4.36
C LYS A 29 7.75 -18.77 5.62
N TYR A 30 7.46 -18.24 6.80
CA TYR A 30 7.72 -18.88 8.08
C TYR A 30 6.45 -19.31 8.82
N ASP A 31 5.26 -19.02 8.29
CA ASP A 31 3.98 -19.32 8.92
C ASP A 31 3.23 -20.43 8.16
N TYR A 32 2.94 -21.55 8.83
CA TYR A 32 2.28 -22.72 8.22
C TYR A 32 0.82 -22.44 7.82
N ILE A 33 0.21 -21.39 8.41
CA ILE A 33 -1.17 -20.97 8.12
C ILE A 33 -1.21 -20.05 6.89
N GLY A 34 -0.14 -19.29 6.65
CA GLY A 34 -0.03 -18.31 5.56
C GLY A 34 -1.01 -17.14 5.71
N LYS A 35 -0.51 -15.91 5.80
CA LYS A 35 -1.33 -14.69 5.67
C LYS A 35 -1.72 -14.43 4.22
N GLY A 36 -1.08 -15.11 3.28
CA GLY A 36 -1.35 -15.02 1.86
C GLY A 36 -0.23 -14.29 1.12
N ILE A 37 0.12 -14.81 -0.04
CA ILE A 37 1.16 -14.21 -0.89
C ILE A 37 0.55 -13.01 -1.60
N ILE A 38 1.12 -11.84 -1.33
CA ILE A 38 0.82 -10.62 -2.08
C ILE A 38 1.79 -10.55 -3.25
N ASN A 39 1.30 -10.43 -4.48
CA ASN A 39 2.20 -10.23 -5.62
C ASN A 39 2.95 -8.89 -5.44
N ASN A 40 4.28 -8.92 -5.61
CA ASN A 40 5.12 -7.72 -5.53
C ASN A 40 4.79 -6.73 -6.64
N GLU A 41 4.25 -7.20 -7.76
CA GLU A 41 3.71 -6.34 -8.80
C GLU A 41 2.29 -5.87 -8.43
N TRP A 42 2.15 -4.56 -8.24
CA TRP A 42 0.88 -3.90 -7.93
C TRP A 42 0.75 -2.58 -8.67
N LYS A 43 -0.48 -2.05 -8.72
CA LYS A 43 -0.79 -0.79 -9.44
C LYS A 43 -1.32 0.26 -8.47
N SER A 44 -0.96 1.52 -8.71
CA SER A 44 -1.56 2.66 -8.01
C SER A 44 -2.33 3.55 -8.97
N GLN A 45 -3.39 4.15 -8.48
CA GLN A 45 -4.12 5.24 -9.14
C GLN A 45 -4.51 6.30 -8.12
N ILE A 46 -4.69 7.53 -8.57
CA ILE A 46 -5.25 8.62 -7.76
C ILE A 46 -6.62 8.95 -8.34
N LYS A 47 -7.64 8.97 -7.48
CA LYS A 47 -9.03 9.31 -7.82
C LYS A 47 -9.43 10.62 -7.14
N ASP A 48 -10.64 11.09 -7.46
CA ASP A 48 -11.28 12.22 -6.79
C ASP A 48 -10.37 13.47 -6.81
N ASN A 49 -9.88 13.83 -8.00
CA ASN A 49 -9.03 15.01 -8.23
C ASN A 49 -7.72 15.10 -7.42
N GLY A 50 -7.23 14.01 -6.84
CA GLY A 50 -6.01 14.07 -6.03
C GLY A 50 -6.19 13.60 -4.60
N ASP A 51 -7.41 13.24 -4.21
CA ASP A 51 -7.74 13.02 -2.80
C ASP A 51 -7.51 11.56 -2.41
N THR A 52 -7.93 10.61 -3.26
CA THR A 52 -7.89 9.19 -2.92
C THR A 52 -6.75 8.47 -3.62
N PHE A 53 -5.77 7.98 -2.87
CA PHE A 53 -4.77 7.04 -3.39
C PHE A 53 -5.32 5.61 -3.30
N VAL A 54 -5.32 4.88 -4.42
CA VAL A 54 -5.81 3.50 -4.48
C VAL A 54 -4.65 2.57 -4.85
N ALA A 55 -4.35 1.62 -3.96
CA ALA A 55 -3.45 0.52 -4.25
C ALA A 55 -4.26 -0.71 -4.67
N ILE A 56 -3.91 -1.28 -5.82
CA ILE A 56 -4.53 -2.48 -6.40
C ILE A 56 -3.52 -3.60 -6.27
N LEU A 57 -3.74 -4.47 -5.30
CA LEU A 57 -2.86 -5.60 -4.97
C LEU A 57 -3.49 -6.90 -5.46
N THR A 58 -2.66 -7.89 -5.80
CA THR A 58 -3.13 -9.27 -6.00
C THR A 58 -2.73 -10.11 -4.80
N VAL A 59 -3.70 -10.59 -4.03
CA VAL A 59 -3.50 -11.41 -2.83
C VAL A 59 -4.12 -12.78 -3.07
N ASN A 60 -3.30 -13.84 -3.02
CA ASN A 60 -3.73 -15.21 -3.32
C ASN A 60 -4.48 -15.33 -4.66
N GLY A 61 -3.98 -14.64 -5.70
CA GLY A 61 -4.56 -14.64 -7.04
C GLY A 61 -5.86 -13.82 -7.19
N ARG A 62 -6.27 -13.07 -6.16
CA ARG A 62 -7.46 -12.20 -6.21
C ARG A 62 -7.06 -10.73 -6.07
N GLU A 63 -7.64 -9.86 -6.91
CA GLU A 63 -7.44 -8.43 -6.77
C GLU A 63 -8.12 -7.88 -5.51
N LYS A 64 -7.41 -6.97 -4.85
CA LYS A 64 -7.83 -6.25 -3.65
C LYS A 64 -7.51 -4.78 -3.80
N TYR A 65 -8.44 -3.94 -3.37
CA TYR A 65 -8.33 -2.50 -3.46
C TYR A 65 -8.16 -1.92 -2.06
N LEU A 66 -7.07 -1.20 -1.85
CA LEU A 66 -6.85 -0.41 -0.65
C LEU A 66 -6.98 1.06 -1.01
N ASN A 67 -7.99 1.71 -0.45
CA ASN A 67 -8.21 3.13 -0.62
C ASN A 67 -7.62 3.88 0.58
N PHE A 68 -6.95 4.99 0.29
CA PHE A 68 -6.36 5.87 1.27
C PHE A 68 -6.79 7.29 0.98
N GLU A 69 -7.47 7.93 1.93
CA GLU A 69 -7.89 9.33 1.81
C GLU A 69 -6.70 10.27 1.88
N GLU A 70 -6.86 11.52 1.45
CA GLU A 70 -5.76 12.46 1.28
C GLU A 70 -4.93 12.63 2.56
N TYR A 71 -5.61 12.75 3.70
CA TYR A 71 -4.96 12.89 5.00
C TYR A 71 -4.23 11.62 5.46
N GLU A 72 -4.45 10.48 4.82
CA GLU A 72 -3.79 9.21 5.12
C GLU A 72 -2.49 9.07 4.34
N TRP A 73 -2.46 9.51 3.08
CA TRP A 73 -1.29 9.36 2.21
C TRP A 73 -0.42 10.61 2.06
N LYS A 74 -0.96 11.81 2.34
CA LYS A 74 -0.21 13.08 2.40
C LYS A 74 0.17 13.49 3.83
N THR A 75 0.07 12.60 4.81
CA THR A 75 0.47 12.87 6.21
C THR A 75 1.96 12.64 6.47
N LYS A 76 2.44 13.13 7.63
CA LYS A 76 3.79 12.87 8.15
C LYS A 76 3.96 11.43 8.65
N ASN A 77 2.87 10.72 8.97
CA ASN A 77 2.93 9.35 9.48
C ASN A 77 1.97 8.40 8.74
N PRO A 78 2.19 8.15 7.44
CA PRO A 78 1.33 7.29 6.62
C PRO A 78 1.37 5.81 7.06
N ASN A 79 2.38 5.43 7.84
CA ASN A 79 2.63 4.07 8.30
C ASN A 79 1.45 3.45 9.04
N ILE A 80 0.78 4.22 9.90
CA ILE A 80 -0.35 3.73 10.70
C ILE A 80 -1.49 3.28 9.78
N TYR A 81 -1.80 4.07 8.76
CA TYR A 81 -2.90 3.78 7.82
C TYR A 81 -2.58 2.58 6.93
N VAL A 82 -1.36 2.51 6.38
CA VAL A 82 -0.93 1.34 5.59
C VAL A 82 -0.98 0.06 6.44
N LYS A 83 -0.50 0.11 7.69
CA LYS A 83 -0.58 -1.02 8.62
C LYS A 83 -2.00 -1.52 8.83
N LEU A 84 -2.94 -0.60 9.07
CA LEU A 84 -4.35 -0.95 9.30
C LEU A 84 -4.94 -1.67 8.09
N ARG A 85 -4.75 -1.13 6.88
CA ARG A 85 -5.31 -1.71 5.63
C ARG A 85 -4.69 -3.06 5.29
N PHE A 86 -3.39 -3.22 5.52
CA PHE A 86 -2.73 -4.51 5.34
C PHE A 86 -3.14 -5.53 6.41
N GLY A 87 -3.48 -5.09 7.61
CA GLY A 87 -4.04 -5.96 8.65
C GLY A 87 -5.44 -6.47 8.33
N GLU A 88 -6.26 -5.71 7.60
CA GLU A 88 -7.60 -6.13 7.16
C GLU A 88 -7.57 -7.07 5.94
N LEU A 89 -6.43 -7.12 5.25
CA LEU A 89 -6.22 -7.90 4.03
C LEU A 89 -5.92 -9.38 4.29
N LEU A 90 -5.40 -9.70 5.49
CA LEU A 90 -4.76 -10.95 5.88
C LEU A 90 -5.52 -11.58 7.06
#